data_AF-A0A496PK10-F1
#
_entry.id   AF-A0A496PK10-F1
#
_cell.length_a   1.000
_cell.length_b   1.000
_cell.length_c   1.000
_cell.angle_alpha   90.00
_cell.angle_beta   90.00
_cell.angle_gamma   90.00
#
_symmetry.space_group_name_H-M   'P 1'
#
loop_
_entity.id
_entity.type
_entity.pdbx_description
1 polymer ?
#
loop_
_entity_poly.entity_id
_entity_poly.type
_entity_poly.pdbx_seq_one_letter_code
_entity_poly.pdbx_strand_id
1 'polypeptide(L)'
;MRKLNPARECASDIVAAGFNPSSLIVDLEREASRISLRGIDQLTHVEQLRLHGDARIMDAPEDPLPALSDLMMTFEPTSTPKLCQTSSLRFLELHQPPQETRGLVSPGLRSISLYFGKTIELSGWPVQMDSIEIERCGKLIVTEELEARPSEMSLTSISVVTGLPRTSRLSPFNLLYLSGIRSLGTQESLWDIEAERTVVEFARQPPKWLLEQWPHRPKDWANHVRVPPHRALEGSFEQDSPEGDPSEPQ
;
A
#
# COMPACT_ATOMS: atom_id res chain seq x y z
N MET A 1 5.87 15.83 -21.95
CA MET A 1 4.98 14.76 -21.46
C MET A 1 4.20 14.22 -22.64
N ARG A 2 4.44 12.98 -23.08
CA ARG A 2 3.70 12.34 -24.18
C ARG A 2 2.87 11.21 -23.59
N LYS A 3 1.55 11.26 -23.77
CA LYS A 3 0.65 10.12 -23.53
C LYS A 3 0.67 9.24 -24.78
N LEU A 4 0.81 7.94 -24.61
CA LEU A 4 0.84 7.00 -25.74
C LEU A 4 -0.57 6.45 -25.96
N ASN A 5 -0.96 6.30 -27.22
CA ASN A 5 -2.22 5.65 -27.55
C ASN A 5 -1.96 4.15 -27.76
N PRO A 6 -2.36 3.27 -26.82
CA PRO A 6 -2.01 1.86 -26.83
C PRO A 6 -2.63 1.06 -27.99
N ALA A 7 -3.58 1.64 -28.72
CA ALA A 7 -4.18 0.99 -29.89
C ALA A 7 -3.31 1.06 -31.16
N ARG A 8 -2.22 1.84 -31.17
CA ARG A 8 -1.43 2.12 -32.39
C ARG A 8 0.08 2.17 -32.25
N GLU A 9 0.63 2.35 -31.05
CA GLU A 9 2.08 2.53 -30.87
C GLU A 9 2.62 1.43 -29.93
N CYS A 10 3.42 0.52 -30.46
CA CYS A 10 4.25 -0.37 -29.66
C CYS A 10 5.45 0.41 -29.11
N ALA A 11 6.03 0.00 -27.97
CA ALA A 11 7.25 0.62 -27.44
C ALA A 11 8.39 0.65 -28.49
N SER A 12 8.43 -0.35 -29.37
CA SER A 12 9.33 -0.41 -30.54
C SER A 12 9.15 0.74 -31.54
N ASP A 13 7.94 1.26 -31.71
CA ASP A 13 7.64 2.35 -32.66
C ASP A 13 8.16 3.69 -32.14
N ILE A 14 8.22 3.84 -30.81
CA ILE A 14 8.80 5.00 -30.13
C ILE A 14 10.32 5.00 -30.27
N VAL A 15 10.94 3.84 -30.07
CA VAL A 15 12.39 3.65 -30.28
C VAL A 15 12.73 3.93 -31.75
N ALA A 16 11.95 3.40 -32.69
CA ALA A 16 12.12 3.63 -34.12
C ALA A 16 11.95 5.11 -34.52
N ALA A 17 11.19 5.89 -33.76
CA ALA A 17 11.00 7.33 -33.97
C ALA A 17 12.18 8.19 -33.46
N GLY A 18 13.23 7.60 -32.88
CA GLY A 18 14.44 8.32 -32.45
C GLY A 18 14.22 9.28 -31.27
N PHE A 19 13.16 9.07 -30.49
CA PHE A 19 12.80 9.94 -29.39
C PHE A 19 13.58 9.55 -28.13
N ASN A 20 14.49 10.44 -27.68
CA ASN A 20 15.28 10.24 -26.46
C ASN A 20 14.98 11.36 -25.42
N PRO A 21 13.84 11.29 -24.71
CA PRO A 21 13.50 12.26 -23.69
C PRO A 21 14.31 12.02 -22.41
N SER A 22 14.58 13.10 -21.66
CA SER A 22 15.24 13.01 -20.34
C SER A 22 14.43 12.23 -19.30
N SER A 23 13.10 12.19 -19.48
CA SER A 23 12.18 11.35 -18.71
C SER A 23 10.99 10.94 -19.58
N LEU A 24 10.60 9.66 -19.48
CA LEU A 24 9.44 9.12 -20.18
C LEU A 24 8.41 8.59 -19.18
N ILE A 25 7.17 9.09 -19.31
CA ILE A 25 5.99 8.56 -18.64
C ILE A 25 5.20 7.81 -19.70
N VAL A 26 5.02 6.51 -19.49
CA VAL A 26 4.16 5.66 -20.32
C VAL A 26 2.84 5.48 -19.58
N ASP A 27 1.79 6.09 -20.10
CA ASP A 27 0.41 5.97 -19.59
C ASP A 27 -0.43 5.28 -20.67
N LEU A 28 -0.89 4.06 -20.39
CA LEU A 28 -1.69 3.25 -21.31
C LEU A 28 -3.11 3.11 -20.76
N GLU A 29 -4.06 3.77 -21.44
CA GLU A 29 -5.46 3.88 -21.02
C GLU A 29 -6.31 2.63 -21.35
N ARG A 30 -7.45 2.52 -20.64
CA ARG A 30 -8.39 1.37 -20.56
C ARG A 30 -8.88 0.75 -21.88
N GLU A 31 -8.74 1.43 -23.02
CA GLU A 31 -9.27 0.93 -24.30
C GLU A 31 -8.46 -0.25 -24.86
N ALA A 32 -7.19 -0.39 -24.48
CA ALA A 32 -6.36 -1.52 -24.89
C ALA A 32 -6.41 -2.64 -23.86
N SER A 33 -7.11 -3.73 -24.19
CA SER A 33 -7.15 -4.94 -23.36
C SER A 33 -5.84 -5.73 -23.33
N ARG A 34 -4.91 -5.45 -24.26
CA ARG A 34 -3.64 -6.16 -24.42
C ARG A 34 -2.54 -5.19 -24.82
N ILE A 35 -1.41 -5.26 -24.13
CA ILE A 35 -0.26 -4.37 -24.31
C ILE A 35 1.00 -5.23 -24.46
N SER A 36 1.86 -4.93 -25.43
CA SER A 36 3.21 -5.51 -25.50
C SER A 36 4.22 -4.51 -24.97
N LEU A 37 5.05 -4.93 -24.02
CA LEU A 37 6.17 -4.13 -23.49
C LEU A 37 7.49 -4.47 -24.19
N ARG A 38 7.46 -5.23 -25.29
CA ARG A 38 8.68 -5.63 -26.00
C ARG A 38 9.48 -4.42 -26.48
N GLY A 39 10.77 -4.40 -26.15
CA GLY A 39 11.70 -3.34 -26.53
C GLY A 39 11.59 -2.07 -25.69
N ILE A 40 10.72 -2.02 -24.66
CA ILE A 40 10.67 -0.90 -23.72
C ILE A 40 11.98 -0.77 -22.93
N ASP A 41 12.70 -1.87 -22.75
CA ASP A 41 14.05 -1.95 -22.18
C ASP A 41 15.10 -1.10 -22.92
N GLN A 42 14.85 -0.80 -24.20
CA GLN A 42 15.71 0.08 -25.00
C GLN A 42 15.52 1.56 -24.65
N LEU A 43 14.43 1.89 -23.94
CA LEU A 43 14.13 3.24 -23.45
C LEU A 43 14.75 3.42 -22.05
N THR A 44 16.05 3.70 -22.01
CA THR A 44 16.85 3.80 -20.77
C THR A 44 16.45 4.93 -19.81
N HIS A 45 15.53 5.81 -20.21
CA HIS A 45 15.07 6.98 -19.46
C HIS A 45 13.59 6.88 -19.03
N VAL A 46 13.00 5.69 -19.06
CA VAL A 46 11.65 5.47 -18.51
C VAL A 46 11.73 5.55 -17.00
N GLU A 47 11.20 6.64 -16.45
CA GLU A 47 11.10 6.85 -14.99
C GLU A 47 9.78 6.31 -14.46
N GLN A 48 8.71 6.42 -15.24
CA GLN A 48 7.36 6.02 -14.81
C GLN A 48 6.68 5.15 -15.85
N LEU A 49 6.20 3.99 -15.40
CA LEU A 49 5.38 3.07 -16.19
C LEU A 49 4.03 2.88 -15.50
N ARG A 50 2.96 3.38 -16.12
CA ARG A 50 1.60 3.33 -15.58
C ARG A 50 0.68 2.63 -16.58
N LEU A 51 0.18 1.47 -16.17
CA LEU A 51 -0.73 0.63 -16.93
C LEU A 51 -2.07 0.60 -16.21
N HIS A 52 -3.08 1.24 -16.81
CA HIS A 52 -4.39 1.38 -16.15
C HIS A 52 -5.34 0.24 -16.49
N GLY A 53 -6.16 -0.14 -15.53
CA GLY A 53 -7.22 -1.14 -15.69
C GLY A 53 -6.69 -2.58 -15.82
N ASP A 54 -7.49 -3.45 -16.40
CA ASP A 54 -7.21 -4.89 -16.54
C ASP A 54 -6.35 -5.21 -17.79
N ALA A 55 -5.46 -4.29 -18.17
CA ALA A 55 -4.65 -4.45 -19.36
C ALA A 55 -3.70 -5.65 -19.21
N ARG A 56 -3.82 -6.63 -20.12
CA ARG A 56 -2.97 -7.83 -20.09
C ARG A 56 -1.66 -7.57 -20.80
N ILE A 57 -0.55 -7.83 -20.11
CA ILE A 57 0.76 -7.75 -20.73
C ILE A 57 1.00 -9.03 -21.54
N MET A 58 1.26 -8.85 -22.83
CA MET A 58 1.53 -9.94 -23.77
C MET A 58 2.98 -10.39 -23.70
N ASP A 59 3.90 -9.42 -23.70
CA ASP A 59 5.32 -9.64 -23.71
C ASP A 59 5.96 -8.76 -22.63
N ALA A 60 6.72 -9.40 -21.74
CA ALA A 60 7.53 -8.71 -20.73
C ALA A 60 8.72 -8.01 -21.40
N PRO A 61 9.29 -6.97 -20.75
CA PRO A 61 10.61 -6.50 -21.15
C PRO A 61 11.66 -7.63 -21.06
N GLU A 62 12.66 -7.56 -21.92
CA GLU A 62 13.78 -8.51 -21.90
C GLU A 62 14.65 -8.26 -20.66
N ASP A 63 14.97 -6.99 -20.41
CA ASP A 63 15.80 -6.51 -19.29
C ASP A 63 15.04 -5.54 -18.34
N PRO A 64 15.47 -5.38 -17.08
CA PRO A 64 14.95 -4.35 -16.17
C PRO A 64 15.12 -2.93 -16.72
N LEU A 65 14.25 -2.01 -16.30
CA LEU A 65 14.26 -0.62 -16.76
C LEU A 65 15.10 0.25 -15.82
N PRO A 66 16.35 0.61 -16.15
CA PRO A 66 17.33 1.10 -15.17
C PRO A 66 16.99 2.45 -14.51
N ALA A 67 16.11 3.24 -15.13
CA ALA A 67 15.65 4.53 -14.60
C ALA A 67 14.27 4.47 -13.93
N LEU A 68 13.59 3.31 -13.96
CA LEU A 68 12.19 3.20 -13.50
C LEU A 68 12.13 3.42 -11.98
N SER A 69 11.47 4.52 -11.58
CA SER A 69 11.24 4.90 -10.18
C SER A 69 9.81 4.61 -9.73
N ASP A 70 8.84 4.64 -10.65
CA ASP A 70 7.42 4.49 -10.37
C ASP A 70 6.78 3.44 -11.28
N LEU A 71 6.19 2.41 -10.69
CA LEU A 71 5.45 1.38 -11.41
C LEU A 71 4.02 1.30 -10.91
N MET A 72 3.05 1.41 -11.82
CA MET A 72 1.63 1.15 -11.56
C MET A 72 1.12 0.15 -12.60
N MET A 73 0.58 -0.99 -12.16
CA MET A 73 0.01 -1.99 -13.08
C MET A 73 -0.91 -2.98 -12.36
N THR A 74 -1.69 -3.73 -13.15
CA THR A 74 -2.24 -5.01 -12.69
C THR A 74 -1.13 -6.06 -12.67
N PHE A 75 -1.07 -6.87 -11.61
CA PHE A 75 -0.04 -7.88 -11.46
C PHE A 75 -0.08 -8.91 -12.60
N GLU A 76 1.06 -9.11 -13.24
CA GLU A 76 1.26 -10.09 -14.29
C GLU A 76 2.46 -10.98 -13.93
N PRO A 77 2.27 -12.29 -13.68
CA PRO A 77 3.30 -13.17 -13.11
C PRO A 77 4.63 -13.22 -13.86
N THR A 78 4.61 -12.97 -15.17
CA THR A 78 5.81 -13.02 -16.03
C THR A 78 6.54 -11.69 -16.12
N SER A 79 5.83 -10.57 -15.93
CA SER A 79 6.34 -9.23 -16.23
C SER A 79 6.62 -8.43 -14.96
N THR A 80 5.71 -8.48 -13.98
CA THR A 80 5.85 -7.71 -12.74
C THR A 80 7.10 -8.06 -11.96
N PRO A 81 7.45 -9.34 -11.72
CA PRO A 81 8.67 -9.65 -10.96
C PRO A 81 9.94 -9.10 -11.61
N LYS A 82 10.02 -9.09 -12.95
CA LYS A 82 11.15 -8.51 -13.68
C LYS A 82 11.23 -7.00 -13.51
N LEU A 83 10.10 -6.30 -13.65
CA LEU A 83 10.05 -4.84 -13.47
C LEU A 83 10.40 -4.45 -12.03
N CYS A 84 9.95 -5.23 -11.05
CA CYS A 84 10.29 -5.09 -9.63
C CYS A 84 11.77 -5.33 -9.30
N GLN A 85 12.55 -5.99 -10.18
CA GLN A 85 14.00 -6.14 -9.97
C GLN A 85 14.78 -4.84 -10.24
N THR A 86 14.13 -3.81 -10.75
CA THR A 86 14.74 -2.51 -10.98
C THR A 86 15.21 -1.89 -9.66
N SER A 87 16.51 -1.58 -9.56
CA SER A 87 17.13 -1.02 -8.36
C SER A 87 16.73 0.42 -8.06
N SER A 88 16.33 1.20 -9.09
CA SER A 88 15.84 2.56 -8.95
C SER A 88 14.38 2.66 -8.48
N LEU A 89 13.64 1.54 -8.45
CA LEU A 89 12.21 1.54 -8.14
C LEU A 89 11.99 2.03 -6.70
N ARG A 90 11.17 3.07 -6.55
CA ARG A 90 10.83 3.71 -5.26
C ARG A 90 9.35 3.54 -4.91
N PHE A 91 8.49 3.56 -5.92
CA PHE A 91 7.04 3.51 -5.76
C PHE A 91 6.46 2.35 -6.58
N LEU A 92 5.67 1.50 -5.91
CA LEU A 92 5.02 0.36 -6.54
C LEU A 92 3.52 0.36 -6.22
N GLU A 93 2.69 0.50 -7.23
CA GLU A 93 1.25 0.30 -7.14
C GLU A 93 0.87 -0.97 -7.94
N LEU A 94 0.24 -1.93 -7.25
CA LEU A 94 -0.20 -3.17 -7.87
C LEU A 94 -1.68 -3.45 -7.61
N HIS A 95 -2.40 -3.68 -8.71
CA HIS A 95 -3.76 -4.20 -8.68
C HIS A 95 -3.72 -5.72 -8.78
N GLN A 96 -4.57 -6.40 -8.02
CA GLN A 96 -4.65 -7.86 -7.96
C GLN A 96 -3.30 -8.54 -7.65
N PRO A 97 -2.58 -8.12 -6.59
CA PRO A 97 -1.26 -8.68 -6.27
C PRO A 97 -1.32 -10.19 -5.99
N PRO A 98 -0.18 -10.89 -6.13
CA PRO A 98 -0.09 -12.28 -5.72
C PRO A 98 -0.27 -12.41 -4.21
N GLN A 99 -0.54 -13.63 -3.76
CA GLN A 99 -0.60 -13.91 -2.33
C GLN A 99 0.72 -13.59 -1.63
N GLU A 100 1.84 -14.08 -2.17
CA GLU A 100 3.18 -13.86 -1.62
C GLU A 100 3.84 -12.65 -2.27
N THR A 101 4.18 -11.64 -1.46
CA THR A 101 4.70 -10.36 -1.98
C THR A 101 6.22 -10.23 -1.91
N ARG A 102 6.92 -11.21 -1.34
CA ARG A 102 8.38 -11.15 -1.09
C ARG A 102 9.19 -10.83 -2.34
N GLY A 103 8.82 -11.39 -3.50
CA GLY A 103 9.51 -11.18 -4.77
C GLY A 103 9.24 -9.84 -5.46
N LEU A 104 8.38 -8.98 -4.89
CA LEU A 104 7.98 -7.69 -5.46
C LEU A 104 8.81 -6.52 -4.92
N VAL A 105 9.59 -6.76 -3.88
CA VAL A 105 10.29 -5.72 -3.13
C VAL A 105 11.73 -5.59 -3.60
N SER A 106 12.04 -4.44 -4.20
CA SER A 106 13.40 -4.06 -4.57
C SER A 106 14.13 -3.41 -3.37
N PRO A 107 15.47 -3.47 -3.31
CA PRO A 107 16.27 -2.79 -2.28
C PRO A 107 15.99 -1.29 -2.13
N GLY A 108 15.53 -0.64 -3.21
CA GLY A 108 15.26 0.79 -3.25
C GLY A 108 13.83 1.17 -2.91
N LEU A 109 12.91 0.22 -2.81
CA LEU A 109 11.48 0.48 -2.68
C LEU A 109 11.19 1.22 -1.36
N ARG A 110 10.39 2.28 -1.44
CA ARG A 110 10.02 3.14 -0.30
C ARG A 110 8.53 3.06 0.00
N SER A 111 7.71 2.96 -1.03
CA SER A 111 6.26 2.90 -0.86
C SER A 111 5.66 1.84 -1.75
N ILE A 112 4.68 1.13 -1.20
CA ILE A 112 3.93 0.11 -1.93
C ILE A 112 2.44 0.23 -1.62
N SER A 113 1.63 0.24 -2.67
CA SER A 113 0.16 0.27 -2.60
C SER A 113 -0.41 -0.95 -3.31
N LEU A 114 -1.21 -1.75 -2.59
CA LEU A 114 -1.72 -3.04 -3.05
C LEU A 114 -3.25 -3.05 -3.04
N TYR A 115 -3.87 -3.26 -4.20
CA TYR A 115 -5.31 -3.13 -4.38
C TYR A 115 -5.97 -4.43 -4.83
N PHE A 116 -7.20 -4.67 -4.37
CA PHE A 116 -8.08 -5.77 -4.85
C PHE A 116 -7.49 -7.19 -4.68
N GLY A 117 -6.64 -7.40 -3.68
CA GLY A 117 -6.06 -8.72 -3.40
C GLY A 117 -7.05 -9.69 -2.73
N LYS A 118 -7.09 -10.95 -3.15
CA LYS A 118 -7.90 -11.97 -2.46
C LYS A 118 -7.32 -12.31 -1.09
N THR A 119 -6.03 -12.65 -1.07
CA THR A 119 -5.22 -12.85 0.12
C THR A 119 -3.88 -12.18 -0.16
N ILE A 120 -3.33 -11.45 0.80
CA ILE A 120 -2.01 -10.83 0.72
C ILE A 120 -1.24 -11.23 1.97
N GLU A 121 -0.02 -11.71 1.77
CA GLU A 121 0.95 -12.01 2.81
C GLU A 121 2.14 -11.05 2.69
N LEU A 122 2.36 -10.28 3.75
CA LEU A 122 3.51 -9.40 3.90
C LEU A 122 4.58 -10.14 4.70
N SER A 123 5.62 -10.62 4.02
CA SER A 123 6.69 -11.40 4.62
C SER A 123 8.05 -11.16 3.94
N GLY A 124 9.11 -11.13 4.75
CA GLY A 124 10.49 -11.20 4.26
C GLY A 124 10.94 -9.99 3.43
N TRP A 125 10.44 -8.79 3.74
CA TRP A 125 10.84 -7.55 3.04
C TRP A 125 12.04 -6.92 3.76
N PRO A 126 13.26 -6.97 3.20
CA PRO A 126 14.50 -6.60 3.91
C PRO A 126 14.81 -5.10 3.85
N VAL A 127 13.82 -4.24 3.55
CA VAL A 127 14.04 -2.84 3.17
C VAL A 127 13.20 -1.90 4.00
N GLN A 128 13.80 -0.83 4.50
CA GLN A 128 13.05 0.23 5.18
C GLN A 128 12.04 0.88 4.23
N MET A 129 10.75 0.69 4.52
CA MET A 129 9.64 1.32 3.83
C MET A 129 9.20 2.59 4.56
N ASP A 130 8.84 3.59 3.78
CA ASP A 130 8.19 4.80 4.27
C ASP A 130 6.71 4.51 4.49
N SER A 131 6.04 3.89 3.51
CA SER A 131 4.60 3.61 3.58
C SER A 131 4.17 2.30 2.93
N ILE A 132 3.17 1.66 3.54
CA ILE A 132 2.45 0.51 2.98
C ILE A 132 0.96 0.86 2.95
N GLU A 133 0.34 0.72 1.79
CA GLU A 133 -1.09 0.88 1.62
C GLU A 133 -1.70 -0.41 1.07
N ILE A 134 -2.80 -0.85 1.68
CA ILE A 134 -3.56 -2.01 1.23
C ILE A 134 -5.04 -1.65 1.22
N GLU A 135 -5.65 -1.72 0.06
CA GLU A 135 -7.08 -1.45 -0.11
C GLU A 135 -7.81 -2.65 -0.74
N ARG A 136 -9.02 -2.92 -0.23
CA ARG A 136 -9.96 -3.93 -0.76
C ARG A 136 -9.34 -5.31 -0.82
N CYS A 137 -8.82 -5.75 0.31
CA CYS A 137 -8.25 -7.08 0.47
C CYS A 137 -9.25 -8.06 1.14
N GLY A 138 -9.30 -9.30 0.66
CA GLY A 138 -10.04 -10.35 1.37
C GLY A 138 -9.38 -10.68 2.71
N LYS A 139 -8.15 -11.18 2.69
CA LYS A 139 -7.38 -11.51 3.89
C LYS A 139 -5.97 -10.95 3.83
N LEU A 140 -5.59 -10.16 4.83
CA LEU A 140 -4.23 -9.69 5.02
C LEU A 140 -3.55 -10.48 6.15
N ILE A 141 -2.37 -11.02 5.86
CA ILE A 141 -1.49 -11.70 6.82
C ILE A 141 -0.20 -10.89 6.90
N VAL A 142 0.07 -10.31 8.05
CA VAL A 142 1.35 -9.64 8.33
C VAL A 142 2.19 -10.61 9.15
N THR A 143 3.38 -10.99 8.66
CA THR A 143 4.23 -11.95 9.37
C THR A 143 5.29 -11.24 10.22
N GLU A 144 5.87 -11.97 11.16
CA GLU A 144 6.97 -11.49 12.01
C GLU A 144 8.27 -11.25 11.20
N GLU A 145 8.37 -11.86 10.02
CA GLU A 145 9.49 -11.70 9.09
C GLU A 145 9.44 -10.39 8.29
N LEU A 146 8.49 -9.49 8.59
CA LEU A 146 8.44 -8.18 7.96
C LEU A 146 9.53 -7.27 8.52
N GLU A 147 10.74 -7.41 7.99
CA GLU A 147 11.89 -6.55 8.34
C GLU A 147 11.73 -5.10 7.87
N ALA A 148 10.72 -4.80 7.05
CA ALA A 148 10.62 -3.55 6.32
C ALA A 148 10.30 -2.30 7.15
N ARG A 149 10.02 -2.47 8.45
CA ARG A 149 9.77 -1.40 9.44
C ARG A 149 9.03 -0.17 8.86
N PRO A 150 7.83 -0.35 8.29
CA PRO A 150 7.13 0.74 7.64
C PRO A 150 6.82 1.86 8.65
N SER A 151 7.15 3.10 8.30
CA SER A 151 6.77 4.25 9.15
C SER A 151 5.25 4.39 9.19
N GLU A 152 4.59 4.19 8.05
CA GLU A 152 3.14 4.31 7.91
C GLU A 152 2.53 3.03 7.30
N MET A 153 1.39 2.61 7.83
CA MET A 153 0.58 1.52 7.27
C MET A 153 -0.89 1.95 7.18
N SER A 154 -1.46 1.93 5.98
CA SER A 154 -2.85 2.25 5.71
C SER A 154 -3.60 1.02 5.20
N LEU A 155 -4.62 0.60 5.95
CA LEU A 155 -5.43 -0.58 5.67
C LEU A 155 -6.89 -0.19 5.48
N THR A 156 -7.40 -0.36 4.26
CA THR A 156 -8.74 0.09 3.88
C THR A 156 -9.58 -1.06 3.31
N SER A 157 -10.80 -1.22 3.81
CA SER A 157 -11.78 -2.20 3.30
C SER A 157 -11.25 -3.64 3.26
N ILE A 158 -10.65 -4.11 4.36
CA ILE A 158 -10.10 -5.47 4.47
C ILE A 158 -11.07 -6.39 5.23
N SER A 159 -11.34 -7.59 4.71
CA SER A 159 -12.29 -8.50 5.38
C SER A 159 -11.71 -9.13 6.65
N VAL A 160 -10.43 -9.52 6.63
CA VAL A 160 -9.73 -10.07 7.80
C VAL A 160 -8.28 -9.59 7.80
N VAL A 161 -7.81 -9.07 8.93
CA VAL A 161 -6.40 -8.75 9.16
C VAL A 161 -5.86 -9.60 10.30
N THR A 162 -4.69 -10.20 10.12
CA THR A 162 -4.00 -10.99 11.15
C THR A 162 -2.51 -10.64 11.21
N GLY A 163 -1.93 -10.75 12.39
CA GLY A 163 -0.49 -10.64 12.67
C GLY A 163 -0.01 -9.25 13.06
N LEU A 164 -0.88 -8.23 13.00
CA LEU A 164 -0.52 -6.84 13.31
C LEU A 164 0.13 -6.68 14.70
N PRO A 165 -0.45 -7.20 15.80
CA PRO A 165 0.18 -7.04 17.12
C PRO A 165 1.60 -7.60 17.18
N ARG A 166 1.82 -8.78 16.60
CA ARG A 166 3.14 -9.45 16.66
C ARG A 166 4.18 -8.70 15.87
N THR A 167 3.84 -8.29 14.64
CA THR A 167 4.75 -7.50 13.79
C THR A 167 5.06 -6.14 14.41
N SER A 168 4.05 -5.46 14.98
CA SER A 168 4.24 -4.13 15.57
C SER A 168 5.21 -4.11 16.75
N ARG A 169 5.32 -5.19 17.53
CA ARG A 169 6.28 -5.30 18.65
C ARG A 169 7.74 -5.38 18.19
N LEU A 170 7.97 -5.92 17.01
CA LEU A 170 9.31 -5.99 16.41
C LEU A 170 9.71 -4.67 15.77
N SER A 171 8.72 -3.94 15.26
CA SER A 171 8.88 -2.62 14.68
C SER A 171 7.59 -1.81 14.83
N PRO A 172 7.50 -0.91 15.82
CA PRO A 172 6.33 -0.08 16.00
C PRO A 172 6.08 0.81 14.79
N PHE A 173 4.81 1.05 14.47
CA PHE A 173 4.43 1.99 13.41
C PHE A 173 4.48 3.42 13.94
N ASN A 174 4.83 4.41 13.11
CA ASN A 174 4.56 5.81 13.47
C ASN A 174 3.06 6.07 13.30
N LEU A 175 2.49 5.63 12.18
CA LEU A 175 1.08 5.76 11.87
C LEU A 175 0.48 4.45 11.38
N LEU A 176 -0.56 3.97 12.06
CA LEU A 176 -1.44 2.90 11.59
C LEU A 176 -2.84 3.45 11.31
N TYR A 177 -3.29 3.36 10.07
CA TYR A 177 -4.61 3.77 9.65
C TYR A 177 -5.47 2.55 9.33
N LEU A 178 -6.63 2.43 9.98
CA LEU A 178 -7.57 1.32 9.82
C LEU A 178 -8.94 1.86 9.42
N SER A 179 -9.40 1.58 8.20
CA SER A 179 -10.74 1.98 7.75
C SER A 179 -11.47 0.81 7.09
N GLY A 180 -12.73 0.60 7.44
CA GLY A 180 -13.54 -0.48 6.84
C GLY A 180 -13.02 -1.90 7.11
N ILE A 181 -12.28 -2.12 8.20
CA ILE A 181 -11.80 -3.44 8.61
C ILE A 181 -12.97 -4.25 9.21
N ARG A 182 -13.28 -5.42 8.63
CA ARG A 182 -14.40 -6.25 9.09
C ARG A 182 -14.04 -7.13 10.29
N SER A 183 -12.80 -7.61 10.39
CA SER A 183 -12.31 -8.41 11.52
C SER A 183 -10.80 -8.23 11.70
N LEU A 184 -10.38 -8.08 12.95
CA LEU A 184 -9.02 -8.44 13.39
C LEU A 184 -9.00 -9.93 13.74
N GLY A 185 -7.83 -10.57 13.74
CA GLY A 185 -7.68 -11.99 14.07
C GLY A 185 -8.39 -12.36 15.39
N THR A 186 -8.89 -13.58 15.50
CA THR A 186 -9.73 -14.02 16.66
C THR A 186 -9.02 -13.95 18.01
N GLN A 187 -7.70 -13.82 18.03
CA GLN A 187 -6.88 -13.69 19.24
C GLN A 187 -6.14 -12.36 19.30
N GLU A 188 -6.49 -11.39 18.45
CA GLU A 188 -5.76 -10.14 18.30
C GLU A 188 -6.56 -8.98 18.88
N SER A 189 -5.91 -8.24 19.78
CA SER A 189 -6.44 -7.00 20.34
C SER A 189 -5.83 -5.81 19.60
N LEU A 190 -6.66 -4.82 19.28
CA LEU A 190 -6.23 -3.49 18.85
C LEU A 190 -5.25 -2.89 19.88
N TRP A 191 -5.51 -3.14 21.17
CA TRP A 191 -4.72 -2.58 22.27
C TRP A 191 -3.33 -3.20 22.40
N ASP A 192 -3.07 -4.32 21.71
CA ASP A 192 -1.75 -4.98 21.68
C ASP A 192 -0.88 -4.49 20.52
N ILE A 193 -1.39 -3.60 19.68
CA ILE A 193 -0.67 -3.05 18.53
C ILE A 193 0.19 -1.88 19.00
N GLU A 194 1.49 -1.96 18.72
CA GLU A 194 2.45 -0.89 19.01
C GLU A 194 2.53 0.10 17.84
N ALA A 195 2.01 1.29 18.06
CA ALA A 195 2.14 2.41 17.14
C ALA A 195 2.20 3.73 17.92
N GLU A 196 2.95 4.73 17.42
CA GLU A 196 2.90 6.08 18.00
C GLU A 196 1.49 6.64 17.90
N ARG A 197 0.85 6.46 16.73
CA ARG A 197 -0.54 6.82 16.48
C ARG A 197 -1.26 5.74 15.67
N THR A 198 -2.43 5.35 16.14
CA THR A 198 -3.41 4.55 15.41
C THR A 198 -4.66 5.38 15.17
N VAL A 199 -5.18 5.36 13.95
CA VAL A 199 -6.45 6.00 13.57
C VAL A 199 -7.38 4.91 13.08
N VAL A 200 -8.55 4.79 13.70
CA VAL A 200 -9.60 3.85 13.27
C VAL A 200 -10.78 4.65 12.76
N GLU A 201 -11.01 4.62 11.45
CA GLU A 201 -12.09 5.34 10.78
C GLU A 201 -13.29 4.42 10.51
N PHE A 202 -14.49 4.98 10.67
CA PHE A 202 -15.74 4.37 10.26
C PHE A 202 -16.79 5.44 9.93
N ALA A 203 -17.65 5.16 8.95
CA ALA A 203 -18.59 6.17 8.44
C ALA A 203 -19.81 6.40 9.35
N ARG A 204 -20.47 5.34 9.82
CA ARG A 204 -21.74 5.45 10.58
C ARG A 204 -21.80 4.65 11.86
N GLN A 205 -21.18 3.47 11.87
CA GLN A 205 -21.17 2.58 13.02
C GLN A 205 -19.76 2.06 13.22
N PRO A 206 -19.26 2.03 14.46
CA PRO A 206 -18.01 1.35 14.79
C PRO A 206 -18.08 -0.11 14.36
N PRO A 207 -16.97 -0.71 13.89
CA PRO A 207 -16.95 -2.12 13.56
C PRO A 207 -17.15 -2.96 14.83
N LYS A 208 -17.76 -4.14 14.67
CA LYS A 208 -18.11 -5.03 15.79
C LYS A 208 -16.90 -5.36 16.68
N TRP A 209 -15.75 -5.65 16.08
CA TRP A 209 -14.53 -5.97 16.82
C TRP A 209 -14.07 -4.80 17.70
N LEU A 210 -14.26 -3.54 17.28
CA LEU A 210 -13.91 -2.38 18.08
C LEU A 210 -14.84 -2.26 19.30
N LEU A 211 -16.16 -2.47 19.10
CA LEU A 211 -17.14 -2.45 20.19
C LEU A 211 -16.86 -3.53 21.24
N GLU A 212 -16.48 -4.73 20.80
CA GLU A 212 -16.14 -5.84 21.68
C GLU A 212 -14.87 -5.59 22.50
N GLN A 213 -13.89 -4.90 21.90
CA GLN A 213 -12.62 -4.61 22.56
C GLN A 213 -12.65 -3.31 23.39
N TRP A 214 -13.59 -2.40 23.11
CA TRP A 214 -13.68 -1.08 23.77
C TRP A 214 -13.70 -1.11 25.31
N PRO A 215 -14.41 -2.05 25.98
CA PRO A 215 -14.41 -2.13 27.44
C PRO A 215 -13.04 -2.47 28.04
N HIS A 216 -12.13 -3.01 27.24
CA HIS A 216 -10.79 -3.45 27.66
C HIS A 216 -9.70 -2.43 27.34
N ARG A 217 -10.08 -1.23 26.87
CA ARG A 217 -9.12 -0.17 26.53
C ARG A 217 -8.29 0.24 27.76
N PRO A 218 -6.98 0.50 27.60
CA PRO A 218 -6.15 1.03 28.68
C PRO A 218 -6.59 2.45 29.04
N LYS A 219 -6.23 2.96 30.22
CA LYS A 219 -6.71 4.28 30.69
C LYS A 219 -6.23 5.43 29.81
N ASP A 220 -5.04 5.29 29.25
CA ASP A 220 -4.32 6.24 28.41
C ASP A 220 -4.51 5.97 26.90
N TRP A 221 -5.48 5.12 26.52
CA TRP A 221 -5.75 4.73 25.13
C TRP A 221 -5.84 5.94 24.18
N ALA A 222 -6.40 7.06 24.65
CA ALA A 222 -6.60 8.26 23.86
C ALA A 222 -5.29 8.98 23.48
N ASN A 223 -4.15 8.64 24.07
CA ASN A 223 -2.86 9.20 23.67
C ASN A 223 -2.37 8.62 22.33
N HIS A 224 -2.76 7.37 22.03
CA HIS A 224 -2.23 6.61 20.91
C HIS A 224 -3.31 6.25 19.88
N VAL A 225 -4.58 6.09 20.27
CA VAL A 225 -5.67 5.68 19.38
C VAL A 225 -6.67 6.81 19.18
N ARG A 226 -6.94 7.16 17.92
CA ARG A 226 -7.98 8.12 17.52
C ARG A 226 -9.15 7.38 16.85
N VAL A 227 -10.36 7.69 17.28
CA VAL A 227 -11.60 7.18 16.69
C VAL A 227 -12.57 8.34 16.46
N PRO A 228 -13.42 8.31 15.43
CA PRO A 228 -14.56 9.21 15.34
C PRO A 228 -15.43 9.14 16.62
N PRO A 229 -15.87 10.27 17.19
CA PRO A 229 -16.75 10.27 18.35
C PRO A 229 -18.06 9.51 18.07
N HIS A 230 -18.43 8.59 18.96
CA HIS A 230 -19.64 7.78 18.78
C HIS A 230 -20.23 7.32 20.11
N ARG A 231 -21.57 7.39 20.24
CA ARG A 231 -22.31 7.05 21.48
C ARG A 231 -22.06 5.64 22.02
N ALA A 232 -21.68 4.70 21.17
CA ALA A 232 -21.37 3.32 21.56
C ALA A 232 -19.91 3.13 22.03
N LEU A 233 -19.08 4.16 21.90
CA LEU A 233 -17.69 4.21 22.32
C LEU A 233 -17.57 5.24 23.44
N GLU A 234 -17.91 4.83 24.67
CA GLU A 234 -17.85 5.71 25.84
C GLU A 234 -16.46 6.34 26.00
N GLY A 235 -16.41 7.65 26.24
CA GLY A 235 -15.15 8.44 26.31
C GLY A 235 -14.57 8.88 24.95
N SER A 236 -15.15 8.47 23.81
CA SER A 236 -14.65 8.90 22.49
C SER A 236 -14.88 10.39 22.17
N PHE A 237 -15.85 11.04 22.81
CA PHE A 237 -16.14 12.47 22.62
C PHE A 237 -15.13 13.39 23.31
N GLU A 238 -14.37 12.87 24.27
CA GLU A 238 -13.42 13.64 25.06
C GLU A 238 -12.07 13.83 24.34
N GLN A 239 -11.88 13.17 23.18
CA GLN A 239 -10.65 13.27 22.38
C GLN A 239 -10.44 14.64 21.72
N ASP A 240 -11.53 15.38 21.47
CA ASP A 240 -11.51 16.67 20.77
C ASP A 240 -11.55 17.87 21.73
N SER A 241 -11.52 17.64 23.04
CA SER A 241 -11.39 18.72 24.01
C SER A 241 -9.92 19.16 24.05
N PRO A 242 -9.55 20.34 23.51
CA PRO A 242 -8.28 20.93 23.90
C PRO A 242 -8.34 21.08 25.42
N GLU A 243 -7.34 20.55 26.12
CA GLU A 243 -7.14 20.88 27.52
C GLU A 243 -7.17 22.41 27.62
N GLY A 244 -8.23 22.93 28.25
CA GLY A 244 -8.34 24.35 28.53
C GLY A 244 -7.14 24.74 29.36
N ASP A 245 -6.38 25.71 28.87
CA ASP A 245 -5.30 26.35 29.60
C ASP A 245 -5.86 26.82 30.96
N PRO A 246 -5.42 26.27 32.10
CA PRO A 246 -5.95 26.63 33.42
C PRO A 246 -5.33 27.94 33.95
N SER A 247 -4.97 28.88 33.05
CA SER A 247 -4.12 30.03 33.37
C SER A 247 -4.76 31.37 33.02
N GLU A 248 -5.97 31.65 33.50
CA GLU A 248 -6.39 33.05 33.71
C GLU A 248 -7.05 33.22 35.09
N PRO A 249 -6.31 33.75 36.10
CA PRO A 249 -6.93 34.27 37.31
C PRO A 249 -7.61 35.62 37.00
N GLN A 250 -8.83 35.76 37.54
CA GLN A 250 -9.64 36.98 37.55
C GLN A 250 -8.98 38.15 38.29
#